data_AF-A0A845YI23-F1
#
_entry.id   AF-A0A845YI23-F1
#
_cell.length_a   1.000
_cell.length_b   1.000
_cell.length_c   1.000
_cell.angle_alpha   90.00
_cell.angle_beta   90.00
_cell.angle_gamma   90.00
#
_symmetry.space_group_name_H-M   'P 1'
#
loop_
_entity.id
_entity.type
_entity.pdbx_description
1 polymer ?
#
loop_
_entity_poly.entity_id
_entity_poly.type
_entity_poly.pdbx_seq_one_letter_code
_entity_poly.pdbx_strand_id
1 'polypeptide(L)'
;MSFPSELLDVASRVVWFQPPEETLGNKIHFLCYLMQYGLPEDVLTTQKYYSTKDFKEALDNAYPGIMDKRSWAYWNLIIFGTPDKPMPIRRFE
;
A
#
# COMPACT_ATOMS: atom_id res chain seq x y z
N MET A 1 9.48 -15.24 9.28
CA MET A 1 8.50 -14.57 10.16
C MET A 1 7.14 -15.20 9.87
N SER A 2 6.29 -15.40 10.87
CA SER A 2 4.92 -15.87 10.65
C SER A 2 3.98 -14.68 10.63
N PHE A 3 3.26 -14.48 9.53
CA PHE A 3 2.24 -13.43 9.42
C PHE A 3 0.85 -13.97 9.81
N PRO A 4 -0.09 -13.11 10.26
CA PRO A 4 -1.48 -13.51 10.49
C PRO A 4 -2.14 -14.00 9.20
N SER A 5 -2.97 -15.05 9.28
CA SER A 5 -3.64 -15.63 8.10
C SER A 5 -4.46 -14.61 7.32
N GLU A 6 -5.23 -13.75 8.02
CA GLU A 6 -6.04 -12.72 7.35
C GLU A 6 -5.19 -11.71 6.56
N LEU A 7 -3.95 -11.47 7.00
CA LEU A 7 -3.03 -10.56 6.33
C LEU A 7 -2.38 -11.24 5.11
N LEU A 8 -2.08 -12.53 5.20
CA LEU A 8 -1.62 -13.34 4.06
C LEU A 8 -2.69 -13.42 2.97
N ASP A 9 -3.95 -13.54 3.36
CA ASP A 9 -5.08 -13.57 2.43
C ASP A 9 -5.22 -12.21 1.70
N VAL A 10 -5.09 -11.09 2.43
CA VAL A 10 -5.09 -9.74 1.83
C VAL A 10 -3.92 -9.58 0.87
N ALA A 11 -2.70 -9.94 1.30
CA ALA A 11 -1.49 -9.84 0.47
C ALA A 11 -1.64 -10.62 -0.84
N SER A 12 -2.18 -11.84 -0.79
CA SER A 12 -2.40 -12.68 -1.96
C SER A 12 -3.42 -12.09 -2.95
N ARG A 13 -4.40 -11.32 -2.45
CA ARG A 13 -5.39 -10.64 -3.31
C ARG A 13 -4.79 -9.41 -3.99
N VAL A 14 -4.07 -8.58 -3.24
CA VAL A 14 -3.60 -7.27 -3.74
C VAL A 14 -2.27 -7.38 -4.51
N VAL A 15 -1.45 -8.40 -4.23
CA VAL A 15 -0.22 -8.73 -4.97
C VAL A 15 -0.28 -10.19 -5.43
N TRP A 16 -1.13 -10.48 -6.41
CA TRP A 16 -1.40 -11.85 -6.88
C TRP A 16 -0.22 -12.55 -7.58
N PHE A 17 0.85 -11.81 -7.90
CA PHE A 17 2.00 -12.30 -8.66
C PHE A 17 3.25 -12.57 -7.81
N GLN A 18 3.17 -12.37 -6.48
CA GLN A 18 4.28 -12.60 -5.55
C GLN A 18 3.79 -13.43 -4.35
N PRO A 19 4.63 -14.29 -3.74
CA PRO A 19 4.27 -14.97 -2.50
C PRO A 19 3.90 -13.97 -1.38
N PRO A 20 2.80 -14.19 -0.65
CA PRO A 20 2.30 -13.22 0.32
C PRO A 20 3.29 -12.95 1.47
N GLU A 21 4.09 -13.93 1.88
CA GLU A 21 5.13 -13.73 2.89
C GLU A 21 6.23 -12.79 2.41
N GLU A 22 6.59 -12.86 1.12
CA GLU A 22 7.58 -11.98 0.50
C GLU A 22 7.01 -10.57 0.34
N THR A 23 5.75 -10.46 -0.10
CA THR A 23 5.01 -9.19 -0.16
C THR A 23 4.96 -8.51 1.20
N LEU A 24 4.56 -9.23 2.26
CA LEU A 24 4.47 -8.68 3.61
C LEU A 24 5.85 -8.38 4.23
N GLY A 25 6.91 -9.01 3.72
CA GLY A 25 8.29 -8.66 4.04
C GLY A 25 8.68 -7.25 3.56
N ASN A 26 8.00 -6.70 2.55
CA ASN A 26 8.17 -5.33 2.09
C ASN A 26 6.91 -4.50 2.36
N LYS A 27 6.87 -3.88 3.55
CA LYS A 27 5.75 -3.04 4.01
C LYS A 27 5.32 -1.96 3.01
N ILE A 28 6.28 -1.22 2.42
CA ILE A 28 5.96 -0.14 1.48
C ILE A 28 5.28 -0.70 0.25
N HIS A 29 5.86 -1.77 -0.32
CA HIS A 29 5.29 -2.44 -1.50
C HIS A 29 3.87 -2.94 -1.23
N PHE A 30 3.68 -3.69 -0.14
CA PHE A 30 2.38 -4.21 0.26
C PHE A 30 1.33 -3.09 0.41
N LEU A 31 1.64 -2.04 1.19
CA LEU A 31 0.69 -0.96 1.44
C LEU A 31 0.38 -0.15 0.18
N CYS A 32 1.33 0.05 -0.74
CA CYS A 32 1.05 0.69 -2.03
C CYS A 32 0.08 -0.15 -2.89
N TYR A 33 0.26 -1.47 -2.93
CA TYR A 33 -0.66 -2.35 -3.67
C TYR A 33 -2.03 -2.45 -3.00
N LEU A 34 -2.09 -2.49 -1.67
CA LEU A 34 -3.34 -2.39 -0.92
C LEU A 34 -4.09 -1.10 -1.25
N MET A 35 -3.40 0.04 -1.27
CA MET A 35 -4.00 1.32 -1.60
C MET A 35 -4.50 1.38 -3.06
N GLN A 36 -3.87 0.66 -3.98
CA GLN A 36 -4.27 0.62 -5.39
C GLN A 36 -5.41 -0.37 -5.67
N TYR A 37 -5.35 -1.56 -5.09
CA TYR A 37 -6.19 -2.71 -5.48
C TYR A 37 -7.05 -3.28 -4.37
N GLY A 38 -6.79 -2.89 -3.11
CA GLY A 38 -7.53 -3.41 -1.95
C GLY A 38 -8.99 -3.00 -1.93
N LEU A 39 -9.83 -3.91 -1.44
CA LEU A 39 -11.23 -3.62 -1.12
C LEU A 39 -11.32 -2.93 0.25
N PRO A 40 -12.45 -2.27 0.58
CA PRO A 40 -12.63 -1.64 1.89
C PRO A 40 -12.37 -2.59 3.08
N GLU A 41 -12.79 -3.85 2.98
CA GLU A 41 -12.55 -4.89 3.97
C GLU A 41 -11.06 -5.27 4.10
N ASP A 42 -10.29 -5.21 3.02
CA ASP A 42 -8.84 -5.45 3.03
C ASP A 42 -8.13 -4.32 3.79
N VAL A 43 -8.58 -3.08 3.57
CA VAL A 43 -8.07 -1.90 4.29
C VAL A 43 -8.36 -2.02 5.78
N LEU A 44 -9.60 -2.34 6.16
CA LEU A 44 -9.98 -2.51 7.57
C LEU A 44 -9.19 -3.66 8.24
N THR A 45 -8.96 -4.75 7.51
CA THR A 45 -8.15 -5.88 7.98
C THR A 45 -6.71 -5.45 8.21
N THR A 46 -6.13 -4.73 7.25
CA THR A 46 -4.76 -4.23 7.33
C THR A 46 -4.58 -3.22 8.46
N GLN A 47 -5.56 -2.36 8.73
CA GLN A 47 -5.54 -1.36 9.79
C GLN A 47 -5.48 -1.97 11.21
N LYS A 48 -5.76 -3.26 11.38
CA LYS A 48 -5.51 -3.97 12.65
C LYS A 48 -4.01 -4.12 12.96
N TYR A 49 -3.17 -4.09 11.93
CA TYR A 49 -1.73 -4.39 12.02
C TYR A 49 -0.82 -3.22 11.65
N TYR A 50 -1.31 -2.30 10.81
CA TYR A 50 -0.56 -1.14 10.35
C TYR A 50 -1.26 0.16 10.76
N SER A 51 -0.47 1.10 11.27
CA SER A 51 -0.95 2.39 11.73
C SER A 51 -1.07 3.40 10.58
N THR A 52 -1.78 4.51 10.79
CA THR A 52 -1.80 5.64 9.85
C THR A 52 -0.39 6.14 9.49
N LYS A 53 0.58 6.01 10.41
CA LYS A 53 1.98 6.37 10.15
C LYS A 53 2.62 5.46 9.11
N ASP A 54 2.25 4.19 9.06
CA ASP A 54 2.76 3.24 8.06
C ASP A 54 2.21 3.54 6.66
N PHE A 55 0.92 3.92 6.56
CA PHE A 55 0.33 4.39 5.30
C PHE A 55 0.99 5.68 4.82
N LYS A 56 1.26 6.60 5.73
CA LYS A 56 2.02 7.83 5.44
C LYS A 56 3.42 7.53 4.90
N GLU A 57 4.14 6.63 5.56
CA GLU A 57 5.47 6.19 5.12
C GLU A 57 5.43 5.53 3.74
N ALA A 58 4.42 4.71 3.47
CA ALA A 58 4.23 4.07 2.17
C ALA A 58 3.97 5.09 1.05
N LEU A 59 3.17 6.13 1.31
CA LEU A 59 2.94 7.21 0.34
C LEU A 59 4.22 8.05 0.12
N ASP A 60 4.93 8.42 1.18
CA ASP A 60 6.16 9.22 1.07
C ASP A 60 7.30 8.46 0.35
N ASN A 61 7.28 7.12 0.38
CA ASN A 61 8.29 6.25 -0.27
C ASN A 61 7.73 5.38 -1.40
N ALA A 62 6.58 5.75 -1.98
CA ALA A 62 5.92 4.93 -2.98
C ALA A 62 6.79 4.71 -4.23
N TYR A 63 6.81 3.48 -4.74
CA TYR A 63 7.50 3.19 -5.99
C TYR A 63 6.72 3.73 -7.20
N PRO A 64 7.43 4.21 -8.25
CA PRO A 64 6.80 4.64 -9.49
C PRO A 64 6.10 3.46 -10.17
N GLY A 65 4.86 3.70 -10.66
CA GLY A 65 4.12 2.74 -11.48
C GLY A 65 3.19 1.78 -10.74
N ILE A 66 3.12 1.82 -9.40
CA ILE A 66 2.17 1.00 -8.63
C ILE A 66 0.77 1.64 -8.61
N MET A 67 0.68 2.88 -8.13
CA MET A 67 -0.61 3.57 -7.98
C MET A 67 -0.95 4.40 -9.21
N ASP A 68 -2.23 4.40 -9.57
CA ASP A 68 -2.77 5.34 -10.56
C ASP A 68 -3.00 6.73 -9.94
N LYS A 69 -3.29 7.72 -10.80
CA LYS A 69 -3.51 9.12 -10.38
C LYS A 69 -4.68 9.28 -9.40
N ARG A 70 -5.74 8.47 -9.56
CA ARG A 70 -6.97 8.56 -8.77
C ARG A 70 -6.73 8.03 -7.37
N SER A 71 -6.16 6.83 -7.26
CA SER A 71 -5.80 6.22 -5.97
C SER A 71 -4.78 7.09 -5.24
N TRP A 72 -3.78 7.62 -5.97
CA TRP A 72 -2.80 8.55 -5.40
C TRP A 72 -3.46 9.79 -4.80
N ALA A 73 -4.33 10.48 -5.54
CA ALA A 73 -5.03 11.66 -5.05
C ALA A 73 -5.92 11.34 -3.83
N TYR A 74 -6.66 10.22 -3.89
CA TYR A 74 -7.53 9.79 -2.79
C TYR A 74 -6.75 9.53 -1.50
N TRP A 75 -5.72 8.68 -1.55
CA TRP A 75 -4.95 8.33 -0.36
C TRP A 75 -4.15 9.50 0.20
N ASN A 76 -3.67 10.40 -0.65
CA ASN A 76 -3.03 11.63 -0.17
C ASN A 76 -4.03 12.56 0.53
N LEU A 77 -5.27 12.67 0.02
CA LEU A 77 -6.33 13.39 0.72
C LEU A 77 -6.64 12.76 2.09
N ILE A 78 -6.77 11.44 2.16
CA ILE A 78 -7.09 10.72 3.40
C ILE A 78 -5.95 10.84 4.44
N ILE A 79 -4.69 10.71 4.01
CA ILE A 79 -3.55 10.63 4.93
C ILE A 79 -2.95 12.00 5.25
N PHE A 80 -2.90 12.91 4.27
CA PHE A 80 -2.25 14.22 4.41
C PHE A 80 -3.24 15.40 4.37
N GLY A 81 -4.51 15.17 4.06
CA GLY A 81 -5.49 16.24 3.90
C GLY A 81 -5.33 17.03 2.59
N THR A 82 -4.55 16.55 1.63
CA THR A 82 -4.38 17.19 0.32
C THR A 82 -4.20 16.16 -0.80
N PRO A 83 -4.87 16.30 -1.95
CA PRO A 83 -4.73 15.37 -3.07
C PRO A 83 -3.52 15.68 -3.98
N ASP A 84 -2.91 16.86 -3.85
CA ASP A 84 -2.01 17.44 -4.86
C ASP A 84 -0.53 17.06 -4.67
N LYS A 85 -0.23 16.00 -3.90
CA LYS A 85 1.17 15.56 -3.78
C LYS A 85 1.68 15.08 -5.14
N PRO A 86 2.94 15.38 -5.51
CA PRO A 86 3.52 14.89 -6.75
C PRO A 86 3.67 13.36 -6.71
N MET A 87 3.32 12.68 -7.80
CA MET A 87 3.50 11.24 -7.91
C MET A 87 5.00 10.87 -7.99
N PRO A 88 5.38 9.67 -7.49
CA PRO A 88 6.75 9.19 -7.65
C PRO A 88 7.12 9.02 -9.12
N ILE A 89 8.32 9.46 -9.47
CA ILE A 89 8.89 9.34 -10.81
C ILE A 89 10.03 8.32 -10.80
N ARG A 90 10.18 7.58 -11.90
CA ARG A 90 11.31 6.66 -12.07
C ARG A 90 12.61 7.44 -12.13
N ARG A 91 13.57 7.04 -11.29
CA ARG A 91 14.94 7.54 -11.29
C ARG A 91 15.87 6.45 -11.81
N PHE A 92 16.91 6.84 -12.55
CA PHE A 92 17.89 5.95 -13.19
C PHE A 92 19.29 6.17 -12.62
N GLU A 93 19.38 6.74 -11.42
CA GLU A 93 20.64 6.98 -10.70
C GLU A 93 21.46 5.70 -10.56
#